data_AF-J9B1T1-F1
#
_entry.id   AF-J9B1T1-F1
#
_cell.length_a   1.000
_cell.length_b   1.000
_cell.length_c   1.000
_cell.angle_alpha   90.00
_cell.angle_beta   90.00
_cell.angle_gamma   90.00
#
_symmetry.space_group_name_H-M   'P 1'
#
loop_
_entity.id
_entity.type
_entity.pdbx_description
1 polymer ?
#
loop_
_entity_poly.entity_id
_entity_poly.type
_entity_poly.pdbx_seq_one_letter_code
_entity_poly.pdbx_strand_id
1 'polypeptide(L)'
;MLSSQFTNTALGQMRRNFVIPEKSDRTDKFGNIVQAKQEMNMTKEQQEEAKRNYLVYVKHTMEFRKIEPTELREKIRQLHQRICKLEADKYDLEKRHERQEYDLRELNERQRQVARNKAFKKGLDPADTNSIHPPKVSIISKYDRQIDRRNFRERRAMFENKTAYPCFPNVLPPPTVYEKVILSDHKPDEPEDEDDEVDEQEEEGDEEEE
;
A
#
# COMPACT_ATOMS: atom_id res chain seq x y z
N MET A 1 -58.25 -22.25 12.45
CA MET A 1 -57.73 -21.68 13.71
C MET A 1 -57.35 -22.83 14.62
N LEU A 2 -56.26 -22.63 15.39
CA LEU A 2 -55.62 -23.52 16.37
C LEU A 2 -54.90 -24.76 15.80
N SER A 3 -53.73 -25.19 16.26
CA SER A 3 -52.60 -24.59 17.00
C SER A 3 -51.63 -25.78 17.14
N SER A 4 -50.54 -25.84 16.37
CA SER A 4 -49.53 -26.89 16.56
C SER A 4 -48.26 -26.28 17.15
N GLN A 5 -48.00 -26.66 18.39
CA GLN A 5 -46.88 -26.26 19.23
C GLN A 5 -45.58 -26.84 18.64
N PHE A 6 -44.61 -25.98 18.35
CA PHE A 6 -43.22 -26.41 18.14
C PHE A 6 -42.45 -26.14 19.43
N THR A 7 -42.07 -27.23 20.08
CA THR A 7 -41.18 -27.25 21.23
C THR A 7 -39.76 -26.85 20.80
N ASN A 8 -39.18 -25.95 21.57
CA ASN A 8 -37.77 -25.54 21.54
C ASN A 8 -36.80 -26.73 21.45
N THR A 9 -35.94 -26.71 20.44
CA THR A 9 -34.60 -27.31 20.52
C THR A 9 -33.57 -26.21 20.30
N ALA A 10 -32.69 -26.10 21.29
CA ALA A 10 -31.67 -25.08 21.48
C ALA A 10 -30.97 -24.64 20.19
N LEU A 11 -30.77 -23.32 20.09
CA LEU A 11 -29.86 -22.64 19.18
C LEU A 11 -28.45 -23.24 19.31
N GLY A 12 -28.21 -24.29 18.51
CA GLY A 12 -26.88 -24.75 18.17
C GLY A 12 -26.17 -23.61 17.45
N GLN A 13 -25.33 -22.89 18.19
CA GLN A 13 -24.33 -22.02 17.60
C GLN A 13 -23.56 -22.84 16.56
N MET A 14 -23.82 -22.56 15.28
CA MET A 14 -22.94 -22.93 14.18
C MET A 14 -21.58 -22.31 14.47
N ARG A 15 -20.74 -23.04 15.21
CA ARG A 15 -19.33 -22.73 15.37
C ARG A 15 -18.70 -22.86 14.00
N ARG A 16 -18.06 -21.78 13.55
CA ARG A 16 -17.32 -21.69 12.30
C ARG A 16 -16.25 -22.80 12.29
N ASN A 17 -16.15 -23.57 11.21
CA ASN A 17 -15.21 -24.69 11.05
C ASN A 17 -13.74 -24.26 10.86
N PHE A 18 -13.33 -23.12 11.42
CA PHE A 18 -11.95 -22.63 11.31
C PHE A 18 -11.53 -21.94 12.60
N VAL A 19 -10.39 -22.38 13.13
CA VAL A 19 -9.68 -21.73 14.23
C VAL A 19 -8.87 -20.58 13.61
N ILE A 20 -9.20 -19.34 13.97
CA ILE A 20 -8.38 -18.17 13.62
C ILE A 20 -7.26 -18.12 14.67
N PRO A 21 -5.98 -18.32 14.30
CA PRO A 21 -4.90 -18.14 15.25
C PRO A 21 -4.85 -16.67 15.70
N GLU A 22 -4.81 -16.48 17.02
CA GLU A 22 -4.46 -15.21 17.68
C GLU A 22 -3.17 -14.67 17.05
N LYS A 23 -3.11 -13.36 16.83
CA LYS A 23 -2.05 -12.71 16.05
C LYS A 23 -0.68 -12.91 16.72
N SER A 24 0.03 -13.98 16.39
CA SER A 24 1.48 -14.04 16.60
C SER A 24 2.17 -13.14 15.58
N ASP A 25 3.30 -12.60 16.03
CA ASP A 25 4.06 -11.54 15.40
C ASP A 25 4.27 -11.78 13.91
N ARG A 26 4.30 -10.67 13.15
CA ARG A 26 4.49 -10.71 11.69
C ARG A 26 5.73 -11.50 11.26
N THR A 27 6.70 -11.69 12.16
CA THR A 27 7.93 -12.45 11.99
C THR A 27 7.69 -13.94 11.72
N ASP A 28 6.74 -14.59 12.40
CA ASP A 28 6.47 -16.03 12.22
C ASP A 28 5.81 -16.33 10.87
N LYS A 29 5.05 -15.34 10.34
CA LYS A 29 4.39 -15.45 9.04
C LYS A 29 5.39 -15.47 7.90
N PHE A 30 6.51 -14.75 8.02
CA PHE A 30 7.57 -14.76 7.02
C PHE A 30 8.36 -16.08 7.04
N GLY A 31 8.62 -16.66 8.21
CA GLY A 31 9.24 -17.99 8.33
C GLY A 31 8.42 -19.09 7.66
N ASN A 32 7.12 -19.14 7.95
CA ASN A 32 6.20 -20.12 7.36
C ASN A 32 6.03 -19.95 5.85
N ILE A 33 6.02 -18.71 5.34
CA ILE A 33 5.91 -18.44 3.89
C ILE A 33 7.19 -18.83 3.14
N VAL A 34 8.36 -18.63 3.74
CA VAL A 34 9.65 -18.98 3.11
C VAL A 34 9.84 -20.50 3.10
N GLN A 35 9.53 -21.19 4.20
CA GLN A 35 9.51 -22.67 4.24
C GLN A 35 8.48 -23.23 3.26
N ALA A 36 7.25 -22.71 3.24
CA ALA A 36 6.24 -23.15 2.28
C ALA A 36 6.69 -22.90 0.82
N LYS A 37 7.33 -21.77 0.50
CA LYS A 37 7.87 -21.54 -0.86
C LYS A 37 8.97 -22.53 -1.25
N GLN A 38 9.77 -22.95 -0.28
CA GLN A 38 10.88 -23.88 -0.46
C GLN A 38 10.39 -25.34 -0.57
N GLU A 39 9.28 -25.67 0.08
CA GLU A 39 8.62 -26.98 0.03
C GLU A 39 7.65 -27.13 -1.16
N MET A 40 7.10 -26.03 -1.68
CA MET A 40 6.13 -26.04 -2.81
C MET A 40 6.78 -26.15 -4.18
N ASN A 41 8.10 -25.97 -4.27
CA ASN A 41 8.84 -26.14 -5.51
C ASN A 41 9.86 -27.26 -5.32
N MET A 42 9.92 -28.20 -6.27
CA MET A 42 11.05 -29.14 -6.34
C MET A 42 12.35 -28.34 -6.27
N THR A 43 13.23 -28.68 -5.33
CA THR A 43 14.53 -28.01 -5.22
C THR A 43 15.30 -28.20 -6.52
N LYS A 44 16.20 -27.27 -6.83
CA LYS A 44 17.00 -27.33 -8.06
C LYS A 44 17.69 -28.69 -8.23
N GLU A 45 18.19 -29.25 -7.13
CA GLU A 45 18.81 -30.57 -7.08
C GLU A 45 17.81 -31.70 -7.39
N GLN A 46 16.60 -31.66 -6.83
CA GLN A 46 15.56 -32.65 -7.13
C GLN A 46 15.10 -32.58 -8.60
N GLN A 47 15.04 -31.39 -9.20
CA GLN A 47 14.72 -31.23 -10.63
C GLN A 47 15.82 -31.83 -11.51
N GLU A 48 17.09 -31.58 -11.16
CA GLU A 48 18.24 -32.15 -11.89
C GLU A 48 18.30 -33.67 -11.76
N GLU A 49 17.99 -34.22 -10.58
CA GLU A 49 17.91 -35.66 -10.37
C GLU A 49 16.74 -36.30 -11.13
N ALA A 50 15.55 -35.68 -11.10
CA ALA A 50 14.41 -36.13 -11.90
C ALA A 50 14.73 -36.12 -13.40
N LYS A 51 15.43 -35.08 -13.88
CA LYS A 51 15.92 -35.00 -15.27
C LYS A 51 16.93 -36.10 -15.58
N ARG A 52 17.90 -36.37 -14.69
CA ARG A 52 18.86 -37.46 -14.87
C ARG A 52 18.17 -38.82 -14.92
N ASN A 53 17.24 -39.08 -14.00
CA ASN A 53 16.47 -40.32 -13.96
C ASN A 53 15.64 -40.51 -15.24
N TYR A 54 14.99 -39.44 -15.71
CA TYR A 54 14.27 -39.47 -16.98
C TYR A 54 15.19 -39.77 -18.17
N LEU A 55 16.36 -39.14 -18.25
CA LEU A 55 17.33 -39.39 -19.32
C LEU A 55 17.87 -40.82 -19.30
N VAL A 56 18.13 -41.38 -18.11
CA VAL A 56 18.54 -42.78 -17.95
C VAL A 56 17.44 -43.72 -18.45
N TYR A 57 16.18 -43.46 -18.08
CA TYR A 57 15.04 -44.22 -18.58
C TYR A 57 14.96 -44.19 -20.12
N VAL A 58 15.10 -43.00 -20.73
CA VAL A 58 15.12 -42.87 -22.19
C VAL A 58 16.28 -43.65 -22.82
N LYS A 59 17.49 -43.55 -22.26
CA LYS A 59 18.68 -44.24 -22.75
C LYS A 59 18.56 -45.76 -22.68
N HIS A 60 17.96 -46.31 -21.63
CA HIS A 60 17.82 -47.76 -21.46
C HIS A 60 16.93 -48.41 -22.53
N THR A 61 16.01 -47.66 -23.15
CA THR A 61 15.17 -48.17 -24.25
C THR A 61 15.93 -48.47 -25.55
N MET A 62 17.24 -48.24 -25.61
CA MET A 62 18.05 -48.21 -26.84
C MET A 62 19.06 -49.37 -26.96
N GLU A 63 18.92 -50.49 -26.25
CA GLU A 63 19.89 -51.59 -26.34
C GLU A 63 19.76 -52.40 -27.65
N PHE A 64 20.89 -52.61 -28.36
CA PHE A 64 20.94 -53.20 -29.71
C PHE A 64 21.68 -54.55 -29.84
N ARG A 65 22.10 -55.16 -28.73
CA ARG A 65 23.20 -56.15 -28.74
C ARG A 65 22.91 -57.48 -29.47
N LYS A 66 21.66 -57.77 -29.85
CA LYS A 66 21.26 -59.04 -30.51
C LYS A 66 20.01 -58.87 -31.39
N ILE A 67 20.04 -57.96 -32.37
CA ILE A 67 18.90 -57.69 -33.26
C ILE A 67 19.23 -58.16 -34.68
N GLU A 68 18.27 -58.79 -35.34
CA GLU A 68 18.37 -59.27 -36.72
C GLU A 68 18.38 -58.08 -37.72
N PRO A 69 19.09 -58.14 -38.87
CA PRO A 69 19.27 -56.99 -39.77
C PRO A 69 17.98 -56.37 -40.32
N THR A 70 16.88 -57.12 -40.47
CA THR A 70 15.58 -56.58 -40.91
C THR A 70 14.90 -55.79 -39.78
N GLU A 71 14.92 -56.33 -38.56
CA GLU A 71 14.43 -55.64 -37.35
C GLU A 71 15.23 -54.36 -37.07
N LEU A 72 16.54 -54.36 -37.37
CA LEU A 72 17.39 -53.18 -37.23
C LEU A 72 16.95 -52.04 -38.15
N ARG A 73 16.61 -52.35 -39.41
CA ARG A 73 16.09 -51.36 -40.37
C ARG A 73 14.75 -50.78 -39.93
N GLU A 74 13.90 -51.60 -39.31
CA GLU A 74 12.64 -51.13 -38.77
C GLU A 74 12.85 -50.20 -37.56
N LYS A 75 13.73 -50.57 -36.62
CA LYS A 75 14.08 -49.70 -35.49
C LYS A 75 14.66 -48.37 -35.94
N ILE A 76 15.53 -48.36 -36.97
CA ILE A 76 16.05 -47.11 -37.54
C ILE A 76 14.90 -46.21 -38.04
N ARG A 77 13.92 -46.78 -38.75
CA ARG A 77 12.74 -46.03 -39.21
C ARG A 77 11.92 -45.50 -38.03
N GLN A 78 11.66 -46.32 -37.02
CA GLN A 78 10.92 -45.92 -35.82
C GLN A 78 11.64 -44.79 -35.05
N LEU A 79 12.95 -44.87 -34.91
CA LEU A 79 13.75 -43.84 -34.24
C LEU A 79 13.76 -42.54 -35.03
N HIS A 80 13.88 -42.62 -36.35
CA HIS A 80 13.81 -41.44 -37.20
C HIS A 80 12.45 -40.74 -37.06
N GLN A 81 11.35 -41.49 -37.10
CA GLN A 81 10.00 -40.94 -36.87
C GLN A 81 9.86 -40.33 -35.46
N ARG A 82 10.40 -40.99 -34.44
CA ARG A 82 10.40 -40.49 -33.06
C ARG A 82 11.20 -39.20 -32.94
N ILE A 83 12.35 -39.09 -33.60
CA ILE A 83 13.19 -37.86 -33.61
C ILE A 83 12.40 -36.71 -34.24
N CYS A 84 11.82 -36.91 -35.43
CA CYS A 84 11.04 -35.85 -36.08
C CYS A 84 9.86 -35.37 -35.21
N LYS A 85 9.18 -36.29 -34.51
CA LYS A 85 8.11 -35.92 -33.57
C LYS A 85 8.65 -35.12 -32.39
N LEU A 86 9.74 -35.58 -31.77
CA LEU A 86 10.36 -34.87 -30.63
C LEU A 86 10.88 -33.49 -31.02
N GLU A 87 11.35 -33.31 -32.26
CA GLU A 87 11.77 -32.00 -32.79
C GLU A 87 10.58 -31.04 -32.94
N ALA A 88 9.45 -31.52 -33.46
CA ALA A 88 8.22 -30.73 -33.53
C ALA A 88 7.70 -30.36 -32.12
N ASP A 89 7.63 -31.33 -31.22
CA ASP A 89 7.20 -31.12 -29.82
C ASP A 89 8.13 -30.12 -29.11
N LYS A 90 9.44 -30.19 -29.36
CA LYS A 90 10.43 -29.24 -28.84
C LYS A 90 10.15 -27.82 -29.35
N TYR A 91 9.92 -27.64 -30.65
CA TYR A 91 9.62 -26.34 -31.23
C TYR A 91 8.37 -25.70 -30.59
N ASP A 92 7.29 -26.49 -30.43
CA ASP A 92 6.05 -26.01 -29.81
C ASP A 92 6.24 -25.63 -28.34
N LEU A 93 7.03 -26.41 -27.60
CA LEU A 93 7.38 -26.11 -26.21
C LEU A 93 8.24 -24.85 -26.08
N GLU A 94 9.24 -24.68 -26.93
CA GLU A 94 10.09 -23.48 -26.97
C GLU A 94 9.27 -22.24 -27.30
N LYS A 95 8.36 -22.32 -28.28
CA LYS A 95 7.46 -21.20 -28.61
C LYS A 95 6.49 -20.85 -27.49
N ARG A 96 5.98 -21.87 -26.78
CA ARG A 96 5.16 -21.63 -25.58
C ARG A 96 5.97 -20.98 -24.47
N HIS A 97 7.19 -21.43 -24.23
CA HIS A 97 8.09 -20.86 -23.24
C HIS A 97 8.42 -19.39 -23.54
N GLU A 98 8.77 -19.09 -24.80
CA GLU A 98 9.05 -17.71 -25.25
C GLU A 98 7.87 -16.76 -24.98
N ARG A 99 6.64 -17.23 -25.23
CA ARG A 99 5.42 -16.46 -24.92
C ARG A 99 5.25 -16.22 -23.42
N GLN A 100 5.45 -17.26 -22.60
CA GLN A 100 5.36 -17.12 -21.14
C GLN A 100 6.42 -16.16 -20.59
N GLU A 101 7.64 -16.18 -21.14
CA GLU A 101 8.70 -15.24 -20.77
C GLU A 101 8.38 -13.80 -21.19
N TYR A 102 7.73 -13.61 -22.34
CA TYR A 102 7.22 -12.30 -22.73
C TYR A 102 6.18 -11.79 -21.73
N ASP A 103 5.17 -12.60 -21.42
CA ASP A 103 4.10 -12.22 -20.48
C ASP A 103 4.65 -11.89 -19.09
N LEU A 104 5.61 -12.68 -18.60
CA LEU A 104 6.29 -12.43 -17.33
C LEU A 104 7.11 -11.14 -17.34
N ARG A 105 7.80 -10.83 -18.44
CA ARG A 105 8.53 -9.57 -18.59
C ARG A 105 7.57 -8.38 -18.59
N GLU A 106 6.45 -8.48 -19.29
CA GLU A 106 5.45 -7.43 -19.34
C GLU A 106 4.80 -7.19 -17.97
N LEU A 107 4.44 -8.27 -17.25
CA LEU A 107 3.88 -8.18 -15.90
C LEU A 107 4.85 -7.49 -14.94
N ASN A 108 6.13 -7.84 -14.98
CA ASN A 108 7.16 -7.22 -14.15
C ASN A 108 7.33 -5.72 -14.47
N GLU A 109 7.30 -5.35 -15.75
CA GLU A 109 7.40 -3.94 -16.15
C GLU A 109 6.17 -3.14 -15.70
N ARG A 110 4.96 -3.67 -15.90
CA ARG A 110 3.73 -3.08 -15.35
C ARG A 110 3.80 -2.93 -13.83
N GLN A 111 4.29 -3.95 -13.12
CA GLN A 111 4.47 -3.90 -11.67
C GLN A 111 5.44 -2.79 -11.25
N ARG A 112 6.58 -2.62 -11.96
CA ARG A 112 7.54 -1.53 -11.72
C ARG A 112 6.91 -0.16 -11.96
N GLN A 113 6.12 0.00 -13.01
CA GLN A 113 5.41 1.25 -13.30
C GLN A 113 4.37 1.58 -12.22
N VAL A 114 3.58 0.59 -11.79
CA VAL A 114 2.62 0.76 -10.70
C VAL A 114 3.34 1.13 -9.39
N ALA A 115 4.45 0.48 -9.07
CA ALA A 115 5.27 0.81 -7.90
C ALA A 115 5.81 2.25 -7.98
N ARG A 116 6.35 2.65 -9.14
CA ARG A 116 6.83 4.02 -9.42
C ARG A 116 5.72 5.06 -9.25
N ASN A 117 4.54 4.84 -9.84
CA ASN A 117 3.40 5.75 -9.72
C ASN A 117 2.88 5.84 -8.28
N LYS A 118 2.90 4.72 -7.55
CA LYS A 118 2.55 4.68 -6.13
C LYS A 118 3.55 5.46 -5.27
N ALA A 119 4.84 5.43 -5.63
CA ALA A 119 5.88 6.25 -4.99
C ALA A 119 5.63 7.74 -5.21
N PHE A 120 5.42 8.14 -6.47
CA PHE A 120 5.12 9.53 -6.82
C PHE A 120 3.88 10.07 -6.11
N LYS A 121 2.78 9.29 -6.05
CA LYS A 121 1.57 9.69 -5.29
C LYS A 121 1.81 9.86 -3.79
N LYS A 122 2.83 9.20 -3.23
CA LYS A 122 3.24 9.33 -1.83
C LYS A 122 4.29 10.42 -1.61
N GLY A 123 4.69 11.14 -2.66
CA GLY A 123 5.77 12.14 -2.58
C GLY A 123 7.14 11.54 -2.32
N LEU A 124 7.34 10.25 -2.61
CA LEU A 124 8.62 9.55 -2.46
C LEU A 124 9.32 9.46 -3.82
N ASP A 125 10.64 9.64 -3.82
CA ASP A 125 11.47 9.43 -5.02
C ASP A 125 11.42 7.94 -5.41
N PRO A 126 11.06 7.59 -6.67
CA PRO A 126 11.08 6.21 -7.13
C PRO A 126 12.43 5.49 -6.97
N ALA A 127 13.56 6.21 -6.97
CA ALA A 127 14.88 5.61 -6.73
C ALA A 127 15.05 5.10 -5.28
N ASP A 128 14.47 5.81 -4.31
CA ASP A 128 14.55 5.46 -2.88
C ASP A 128 13.57 4.35 -2.49
N THR A 129 12.53 4.08 -3.30
CA THR A 129 11.51 3.08 -2.95
C THR A 129 11.95 1.62 -3.05
N ASN A 130 13.02 1.35 -3.80
CA ASN A 130 13.60 0.00 -3.93
C ASN A 130 14.87 -0.17 -3.09
N SER A 131 15.21 0.80 -2.23
CA SER A 131 16.39 0.71 -1.38
C SER A 131 16.14 -0.26 -0.21
N ILE A 132 17.20 -0.91 0.28
CA ILE A 132 17.15 -1.77 1.48
C ILE A 132 16.70 -0.97 2.71
N HIS A 133 16.96 0.34 2.70
CA HIS A 133 16.66 1.24 3.80
C HIS A 133 15.34 1.99 3.57
N PRO A 134 14.61 2.35 4.64
CA PRO A 134 13.39 3.12 4.51
C PRO A 134 13.65 4.46 3.78
N PRO A 135 12.72 4.92 2.93
CA PRO A 135 12.92 6.12 2.14
C PRO A 135 12.97 7.36 3.03
N LYS A 136 13.78 8.35 2.63
CA LYS A 136 13.94 9.60 3.38
C LYS A 136 12.62 10.39 3.38
N VAL A 137 12.16 10.79 4.56
CA VAL A 137 10.95 11.61 4.72
C VAL A 137 11.37 13.08 4.83
N SER A 138 10.79 13.96 4.01
CA SER A 138 10.98 15.40 4.19
C SER A 138 10.34 15.84 5.50
N ILE A 139 11.17 16.29 6.45
CA ILE A 139 10.72 16.88 7.72
C ILE A 139 10.25 18.33 7.55
N ILE A 140 10.63 18.99 6.46
CA ILE A 140 10.23 20.37 6.16
C ILE A 140 8.87 20.32 5.46
N SER A 141 7.88 20.97 6.07
CA SER A 141 6.57 21.20 5.44
C SER A 141 6.69 22.29 4.37
N LYS A 142 6.02 22.12 3.23
CA LYS A 142 5.93 23.18 2.20
C LYS A 142 5.30 24.48 2.71
N TYR A 143 4.60 24.42 3.84
CA TYR A 143 3.97 25.58 4.50
C TYR A 143 4.90 26.29 5.48
N ASP A 144 6.01 25.66 5.86
CA ASP A 144 6.95 26.18 6.88
C ASP A 144 7.71 27.42 6.41
N ARG A 145 7.76 27.63 5.08
CA ARG A 145 8.47 28.75 4.43
C ARG A 145 7.53 29.76 3.75
N GLN A 146 6.23 29.71 4.05
CA GLN A 146 5.31 30.69 3.50
C GLN A 146 5.54 32.03 4.20
N ILE A 147 6.12 32.98 3.48
CA ILE A 147 6.30 34.36 3.97
C ILE A 147 4.91 34.96 4.18
N ASP A 148 4.64 35.35 5.43
CA ASP A 148 3.38 36.00 5.80
C ASP A 148 3.27 37.36 5.10
N ARG A 149 2.27 37.47 4.21
CA ARG A 149 2.00 38.67 3.42
C ARG A 149 1.22 39.74 4.19
N ARG A 150 0.78 39.46 5.42
CA ARG A 150 0.07 40.40 6.29
C ARG A 150 0.98 41.50 6.78
N ASN A 151 0.44 42.70 6.98
CA ASN A 151 1.18 43.84 7.53
C ASN A 151 1.47 43.63 9.02
N PHE A 152 2.44 44.38 9.58
CA PHE A 152 2.87 44.23 10.98
C PHE A 152 1.70 44.32 11.98
N ARG A 153 0.78 45.28 11.77
CA ARG A 153 -0.40 45.47 12.62
C ARG A 153 -1.33 44.26 12.60
N GLU A 154 -1.53 43.64 11.44
CA GLU A 154 -2.39 42.46 11.27
C GLU A 154 -1.77 41.19 11.87
N ARG A 155 -0.43 41.05 11.77
CA ARG A 155 0.29 39.96 12.44
C ARG A 155 0.23 40.10 13.96
N ARG A 156 0.37 41.33 14.47
CA ARG A 156 0.34 41.63 15.89
C ARG A 156 -1.05 41.37 16.50
N ALA A 157 -2.11 41.78 15.81
CA ALA A 157 -3.50 41.56 16.23
C ALA A 157 -3.87 40.07 16.41
N MET A 158 -3.16 39.16 15.74
CA MET A 158 -3.35 37.71 15.87
C MET A 158 -2.78 37.11 17.15
N PHE A 159 -1.96 37.85 17.90
CA PHE A 159 -1.36 37.39 19.16
C PHE A 159 -1.82 38.23 20.37
N GLU A 160 -2.43 39.40 20.14
CA GLU A 160 -2.94 40.27 21.20
C GLU A 160 -4.31 39.83 21.73
N ASN A 161 -5.11 39.14 20.92
CA ASN A 161 -6.43 38.64 21.29
C ASN A 161 -6.37 37.15 21.66
N LYS A 162 -6.81 36.78 22.87
CA LYS A 162 -6.86 35.38 23.35
C LYS A 162 -7.64 34.42 22.45
N THR A 163 -8.51 34.95 21.59
CA THR A 163 -9.38 34.23 20.65
C THR A 163 -8.87 34.26 19.20
N ALA A 164 -7.71 34.86 18.94
CA ALA A 164 -7.18 34.94 17.60
C ALA A 164 -6.52 33.62 17.20
N TYR A 165 -7.08 33.00 16.16
CA TYR A 165 -6.49 31.83 15.55
C TYR A 165 -5.74 32.22 14.27
N PRO A 166 -4.51 31.72 14.06
CA PRO A 166 -3.77 32.01 12.85
C PRO A 166 -4.51 31.45 11.64
N CYS A 167 -5.23 32.32 10.92
CA CYS A 167 -5.85 31.99 9.64
C CYS A 167 -4.79 32.08 8.55
N PHE A 168 -4.17 30.95 8.24
CA PHE A 168 -3.24 30.87 7.12
C PHE A 168 -4.00 31.05 5.78
N PRO A 169 -3.37 31.62 4.75
CA PRO A 169 -3.99 31.72 3.43
C PRO A 169 -4.43 30.33 2.93
N ASN A 170 -5.68 30.20 2.47
CA ASN A 170 -6.32 28.95 2.05
C ASN A 170 -6.56 27.88 3.15
N VAL A 171 -6.45 28.24 4.43
CA VAL A 171 -6.88 27.38 5.54
C VAL A 171 -8.21 27.91 6.08
N LEU A 172 -9.21 27.04 6.20
CA LEU A 172 -10.51 27.40 6.75
C LEU A 172 -10.31 27.92 8.19
N PRO A 173 -10.98 29.02 8.59
CA PRO A 173 -10.92 29.49 9.96
C PRO A 173 -11.41 28.38 10.90
N PRO A 174 -10.80 28.23 12.09
CA PRO A 174 -11.24 27.22 13.03
C PRO A 174 -12.68 27.48 13.47
N PRO A 175 -13.42 26.42 13.82
CA PRO A 175 -14.80 26.53 14.24
C PRO A 175 -14.91 27.42 15.48
N THR A 176 -15.90 28.32 15.47
CA THR A 176 -16.22 29.20 16.60
C THR A 176 -16.53 28.36 17.84
N VAL A 177 -15.73 28.52 18.89
CA VAL A 177 -15.97 27.87 20.18
C VAL A 177 -17.01 28.69 20.95
N TYR A 178 -18.21 28.15 21.10
CA TYR A 178 -19.24 28.76 21.94
C TYR A 178 -19.06 28.28 23.38
N GLU A 179 -18.78 29.21 24.30
CA GLU A 179 -18.84 28.93 25.73
C GLU A 179 -20.31 28.95 26.17
N LYS A 180 -20.75 27.88 26.85
CA LYS A 180 -22.10 27.83 27.41
C LYS A 180 -22.12 28.65 28.70
N VAL A 181 -22.44 29.94 28.59
CA VAL A 181 -22.77 30.77 29.75
C VAL A 181 -24.17 30.40 30.20
N ILE A 182 -24.29 29.81 31.39
CA ILE A 182 -25.59 29.59 32.04
C ILE A 182 -26.04 30.95 32.56
N LEU A 183 -27.12 31.50 32.00
CA LEU A 183 -27.71 32.74 32.45
C LEU A 183 -28.27 32.51 33.88
N SER A 184 -27.56 32.99 34.90
CA SER A 184 -28.08 33.03 36.26
C SER A 184 -28.81 34.35 36.46
N ASP A 185 -30.14 34.30 36.57
CA ASP A 185 -30.99 35.42 36.95
C ASP A 185 -30.70 35.82 38.40
N HIS A 186 -29.71 36.69 38.58
CA HIS A 186 -29.61 37.49 39.78
C HIS A 186 -29.12 38.88 39.35
N LYS A 187 -30.04 39.85 39.36
CA LYS A 187 -29.69 41.27 39.38
C LYS A 187 -29.13 41.61 40.77
N PRO A 188 -27.98 42.28 40.84
CA PRO A 188 -27.72 43.26 41.88
C PRO A 188 -27.46 44.64 41.26
N ASP A 189 -28.32 45.56 41.68
CA ASP A 189 -28.25 47.02 41.79
C ASP A 189 -27.15 47.78 41.01
N GLU A 190 -27.62 48.65 40.11
CA GLU A 190 -26.85 49.74 39.50
C GLU A 190 -26.44 50.75 40.57
N PRO A 191 -25.16 51.14 40.68
CA PRO A 191 -24.78 52.40 41.31
C PRO A 191 -24.94 53.55 40.32
N GLU A 192 -25.64 54.58 40.83
CA GLU A 192 -25.97 55.85 40.22
C GLU A 192 -24.73 56.64 39.73
N ASP A 193 -24.98 57.45 38.71
CA ASP A 193 -24.03 58.32 38.01
C ASP A 193 -23.27 59.27 38.96
N GLU A 194 -21.95 59.35 38.80
CA GLU A 194 -21.19 60.56 39.14
C GLU A 194 -20.53 61.06 37.85
N ASP A 195 -21.11 62.15 37.34
CA ASP A 195 -20.55 63.04 36.32
C ASP A 195 -19.18 63.54 36.80
N ASP A 196 -18.12 63.38 36.00
CA ASP A 196 -16.94 64.23 36.09
C ASP A 196 -16.30 64.43 34.70
N GLU A 197 -16.54 65.64 34.20
CA GLU A 197 -15.78 66.51 33.32
C GLU A 197 -14.93 65.94 32.17
N VAL A 198 -15.34 66.39 30.99
CA VAL A 198 -14.62 66.46 29.72
C VAL A 198 -13.42 67.40 29.87
N ASP A 199 -12.20 66.94 29.55
CA ASP A 199 -11.09 67.84 29.22
C ASP A 199 -10.78 67.71 27.72
N GLU A 200 -11.38 68.60 26.94
CA GLU A 200 -11.04 68.89 25.56
C GLU A 200 -9.69 69.63 25.56
N GLN A 201 -8.62 68.93 25.19
CA GLN A 201 -7.41 69.59 24.71
C GLN A 201 -7.36 69.48 23.19
N GLU A 202 -7.86 70.54 22.57
CA GLU A 202 -7.48 70.99 21.23
C GLU A 202 -5.95 71.18 21.21
N GLU A 203 -5.24 70.48 20.34
CA GLU A 203 -3.96 70.99 19.83
C GLU A 203 -4.13 71.31 18.35
N GLU A 204 -4.10 72.61 18.11
CA GLU A 204 -4.01 73.32 16.84
C GLU A 204 -3.05 72.63 15.86
N GLY A 205 -3.48 72.55 14.61
CA GLY A 205 -2.55 72.44 13.51
C GLY A 205 -1.88 73.79 13.29
N ASP A 206 -0.55 73.78 13.21
CA ASP A 206 0.19 74.76 12.45
C ASP A 206 0.71 74.08 11.17
N GLU A 207 0.09 74.48 10.06
CA GLU A 207 0.69 74.50 8.73
C GLU A 207 1.64 75.71 8.66
N GLU A 208 2.88 75.52 8.20
CA GLU A 208 3.72 76.52 7.48
C GLU A 208 5.02 75.78 7.06
N GLU A 209 5.16 75.34 5.81
CA GLU A 209 5.77 76.05 4.65
C GLU A 209 7.24 76.50 4.85
N GLU A 210 8.19 75.70 4.35
CA GLU A 210 9.12 76.01 3.23
C GLU A 210 10.05 74.81 2.93
#